data_AF-A0A388MCX2-F1
#
_entry.id   AF-A0A388MCX2-F1
#
_cell.length_a   1.000
_cell.length_b   1.000
_cell.length_c   1.000
_cell.angle_alpha   90.00
_cell.angle_beta   90.00
_cell.angle_gamma   90.00
#
_symmetry.space_group_name_H-M   'P 1'
#
loop_
_entity.id
_entity.type
_entity.pdbx_description
1 polymer ?
#
loop_
_entity_poly.entity_id
_entity_poly.type
_entity_poly.pdbx_seq_one_letter_code
_entity_poly.pdbx_strand_id
1 'polypeptide(L)'
;MGRALVVNMALFALLWYVGKVRPLGSKTRTVVKRRAAKFVWKPGGRDSEGFMPKVAWDTICHSRQEGGLGLKDPGKQNNAMVATWVPKALATDKEEHWILLAETSLMKSWKLARREDVWACIGIDSYLRRPVRSELWTGILKAWKEVKPDRWTEPVTKQEVLLQIIFENPKIRNGEGKMLMADRKAGSFGRTWIEQGIVRIRDIWNEFREDWCTTSEIKQRMVNLRRAEDKLAEVISAIPAQWKQILDPGSLDPPGTWYTDKQAQDKTQFWKLVSFEEGGGRKFELWLRGATQSSALLTRMEEEDRITRPPPVLTQ
;
A
#
# COMPACT_ATOMS: atom_id res chain seq x y z
N MET A 1 8.90 39.34 7.51
CA MET A 1 8.66 37.90 7.18
C MET A 1 9.92 37.31 6.55
N GLY A 2 10.34 36.11 6.96
CA GLY A 2 11.60 35.50 6.50
C GLY A 2 11.55 35.09 5.02
N ARG A 3 12.60 35.42 4.24
CA ARG A 3 12.69 35.15 2.79
C ARG A 3 12.40 33.69 2.42
N ALA A 4 12.83 32.74 3.25
CA ALA A 4 12.54 31.31 3.07
C ALA A 4 11.03 30.99 3.07
N LEU A 5 10.24 31.69 3.88
CA LEU A 5 8.78 31.52 3.89
C LEU A 5 8.15 31.98 2.57
N VAL A 6 8.63 33.11 2.02
CA VAL A 6 8.17 33.63 0.72
C VAL A 6 8.48 32.65 -0.41
N VAL A 7 9.68 32.04 -0.40
CA VAL A 7 10.02 30.99 -1.37
C VAL A 7 9.05 29.81 -1.26
N ASN A 8 8.81 29.31 -0.05
CA ASN A 8 7.95 28.16 0.18
C ASN A 8 6.49 28.40 -0.24
N MET A 9 5.95 29.60 0.01
CA MET A 9 4.53 29.90 -0.19
C MET A 9 4.22 30.48 -1.57
N ALA A 10 5.08 31.33 -2.12
CA ALA A 10 4.81 32.00 -3.39
C ALA A 10 5.53 31.32 -4.56
N LEU A 11 6.86 31.21 -4.50
CA LEU A 11 7.64 30.71 -5.64
C LEU A 11 7.37 29.23 -5.92
N PHE A 12 7.29 28.43 -4.85
CA PHE A 12 7.08 27.00 -4.97
C PHE A 12 5.62 26.61 -5.23
N ALA A 13 4.64 27.42 -4.83
CA ALA A 13 3.22 27.11 -5.10
C ALA A 13 2.93 26.95 -6.61
N LEU A 14 3.55 27.76 -7.46
CA LEU A 14 3.45 27.67 -8.92
C LEU A 14 3.97 26.33 -9.45
N LEU A 15 5.00 25.77 -8.82
CA LEU A 15 5.60 24.49 -9.22
C LEU A 15 4.72 23.31 -8.83
N TRP A 16 3.88 23.44 -7.79
CA TRP A 16 3.12 22.32 -7.24
C TRP A 16 1.96 21.89 -8.12
N TYR A 17 1.38 22.79 -8.91
CA TYR A 17 0.34 22.43 -9.87
C TYR A 17 0.85 21.37 -10.87
N VAL A 18 1.96 21.67 -11.56
CA VAL A 18 2.58 20.73 -12.50
C VAL A 18 3.29 19.58 -11.76
N GLY A 19 3.86 19.87 -10.60
CA GLY A 19 4.61 18.92 -9.79
C GLY A 19 3.76 17.81 -9.16
N LYS A 20 2.43 17.86 -9.26
CA LYS A 20 1.55 16.74 -8.85
C LYS A 20 1.43 15.63 -9.89
N VAL A 21 1.68 15.92 -11.16
CA VAL A 21 1.47 14.99 -12.28
C VAL A 21 2.75 14.57 -12.97
N ARG A 22 3.86 15.31 -12.77
CA ARG A 22 5.13 15.01 -13.44
C ARG A 22 6.32 15.15 -12.50
N PRO A 23 7.26 14.18 -12.51
CA PRO A 23 8.55 14.36 -11.87
C PRO A 23 9.33 15.52 -12.50
N LEU A 24 9.89 16.38 -11.67
CA LEU A 24 10.80 17.44 -12.09
C LEU A 24 12.13 16.81 -12.56
N GLY A 25 12.58 17.16 -13.76
CA GLY A 25 13.89 16.75 -14.26
C GLY A 25 15.03 17.32 -13.42
N SER A 26 16.18 16.64 -13.42
CA SER A 26 17.37 17.05 -12.63
C SER A 26 17.80 18.49 -12.92
N LYS A 27 17.87 18.88 -14.20
CA LYS A 27 18.19 20.24 -14.64
C LYS A 27 17.21 21.27 -14.05
N THR A 28 15.91 21.01 -14.13
CA THR A 28 14.87 21.89 -13.57
C THR A 28 15.00 22.02 -12.06
N ARG A 29 15.24 20.92 -11.34
CA ARG A 29 15.48 20.94 -9.90
C ARG A 29 16.68 21.83 -9.55
N THR A 30 17.79 21.69 -10.26
CA THR A 30 18.99 22.52 -10.05
C THR A 30 18.70 24.00 -10.29
N VAL A 31 17.98 24.35 -11.36
CA VAL A 31 17.60 25.74 -11.65
C VAL A 31 16.69 26.31 -10.56
N VAL A 32 15.68 25.56 -10.13
CA VAL A 32 14.76 25.97 -9.07
C VAL A 32 15.51 26.19 -7.75
N LYS A 33 16.34 25.23 -7.34
CA LYS A 33 17.20 25.35 -6.14
C LYS A 33 18.10 26.58 -6.23
N ARG A 34 18.75 26.79 -7.37
CA ARG A 34 19.64 27.95 -7.59
C ARG A 34 18.88 29.28 -7.50
N ARG A 35 17.69 29.39 -8.11
CA ARG A 35 16.87 30.60 -8.05
C ARG A 35 16.33 30.88 -6.64
N ALA A 36 15.87 29.85 -5.94
CA ALA A 36 15.46 29.95 -4.55
C ALA A 36 16.62 30.40 -3.65
N ALA A 37 17.80 29.81 -3.79
CA ALA A 37 19.00 30.21 -3.06
C ALA A 37 19.41 31.66 -3.38
N LYS A 38 19.36 32.07 -4.66
CA LYS A 38 19.61 33.46 -5.06
C LYS A 38 18.66 34.41 -4.35
N PHE A 39 17.36 34.11 -4.32
CA PHE A 39 16.36 34.93 -3.65
C PHE A 39 16.62 35.07 -2.14
N VAL A 40 17.06 33.98 -1.48
CA VAL A 40 17.38 34.02 -0.05
C VAL A 40 18.62 34.89 0.23
N TRP A 41 19.70 34.68 -0.52
CA TRP A 41 21.02 35.27 -0.23
C TRP A 41 21.26 36.63 -0.91
N LYS A 42 20.69 36.87 -2.09
CA LYS A 42 20.89 38.08 -2.90
C LYS A 42 19.63 38.43 -3.72
N PRO A 43 18.52 38.84 -3.08
CA PRO A 43 17.23 39.08 -3.75
C PRO A 43 17.23 40.23 -4.77
N GLY A 44 18.08 41.25 -4.58
CA GLY A 44 18.17 42.41 -5.48
C GLY A 44 19.30 42.35 -6.51
N GLY A 45 20.02 41.21 -6.61
CA GLY A 45 21.13 41.08 -7.56
C GLY A 45 20.63 40.85 -8.98
N ARG A 46 21.21 41.54 -9.97
CA ARG A 46 20.91 41.36 -11.39
C ARG A 46 21.18 39.92 -11.84
N ASP A 47 20.58 39.48 -12.94
CA ASP A 47 20.75 38.11 -13.44
C ASP A 47 22.18 37.78 -13.92
N SER A 48 22.94 38.80 -14.32
CA SER A 48 24.36 38.69 -14.65
C SER A 48 25.28 38.61 -13.43
N GLU A 49 24.79 38.95 -12.23
CA GLU A 49 25.62 38.95 -11.04
C GLU A 49 25.64 37.58 -10.35
N GLY A 50 26.84 37.09 -10.05
CA GLY A 50 27.04 35.92 -9.22
C GLY A 50 26.45 36.11 -7.80
N PHE A 51 26.09 34.99 -7.18
CA PHE A 51 25.81 34.92 -5.75
C PHE A 51 26.47 33.67 -5.17
N MET A 52 26.92 33.76 -3.92
CA MET A 52 27.49 32.64 -3.18
C MET A 52 26.52 32.24 -2.06
N PRO A 53 25.94 31.04 -2.08
CA PRO A 53 25.19 30.51 -0.95
C PRO A 53 26.13 30.42 0.27
N LYS A 54 25.72 30.96 1.42
CA LYS A 54 26.50 30.86 2.66
C LYS A 54 26.34 29.52 3.37
N VAL A 55 25.27 28.79 3.05
CA VAL A 55 24.89 27.54 3.70
C VAL A 55 24.48 26.55 2.62
N ALA A 56 24.82 25.27 2.82
CA ALA A 56 24.44 24.19 1.92
C ALA A 56 22.92 24.06 1.79
N TRP A 57 22.44 23.60 0.63
CA TRP A 57 21.02 23.47 0.34
C TRP A 57 20.31 22.53 1.33
N ASP A 58 20.92 21.39 1.65
CA ASP A 58 20.30 20.41 2.55
C ASP A 58 20.17 20.97 3.97
N THR A 59 21.16 21.74 4.44
CA THR A 59 21.12 22.39 5.76
C THR A 59 20.04 23.46 5.85
N ILE A 60 19.81 24.27 4.82
CA ILE A 60 18.71 25.26 4.86
C ILE A 60 17.33 24.60 4.82
N CYS A 61 17.24 23.36 4.35
CA CYS A 61 16.01 22.57 4.33
C CYS A 61 15.64 21.96 5.69
N HIS A 62 16.60 21.83 6.62
CA HIS A 62 16.31 21.36 7.97
C HIS A 62 15.32 22.27 8.71
N SER A 63 14.69 21.73 9.75
CA SER A 63 13.79 22.50 10.59
C SER A 63 14.53 23.64 11.30
N ARG A 64 13.80 24.65 11.78
CA ARG A 64 14.41 25.74 12.58
C ARG A 64 15.00 25.24 13.89
N GLN A 65 14.44 24.16 14.45
CA GLN A 65 14.94 23.52 15.68
C GLN A 65 16.31 22.86 15.44
N GLU A 66 16.55 22.37 14.23
CA GLU A 66 17.83 21.77 13.80
C GLU A 66 18.80 22.81 13.19
N GLY A 67 18.54 24.11 13.38
CA GLY A 67 19.39 25.19 12.86
C GLY A 67 19.20 25.51 11.36
N GLY A 68 18.20 24.93 10.71
CA GLY A 68 17.84 25.21 9.31
C GLY A 68 16.87 26.38 9.14
N LEU A 69 16.49 26.66 7.88
CA LEU A 69 15.51 27.71 7.55
C LEU A 69 14.10 27.16 7.29
N GLY A 70 13.92 25.83 7.33
CA GLY A 70 12.67 25.17 7.00
C GLY A 70 12.28 25.30 5.52
N LEU A 71 13.26 25.44 4.63
CA LEU A 71 13.00 25.54 3.20
C LEU A 71 12.59 24.17 2.63
N LYS A 72 11.54 24.08 1.81
CA LYS A 72 11.17 22.80 1.21
C LYS A 72 12.15 22.43 0.10
N ASP A 73 12.62 21.18 0.09
CA ASP A 73 13.37 20.68 -1.06
C ASP A 73 12.40 20.41 -2.23
N PRO A 74 12.56 21.08 -3.39
CA PRO A 74 11.61 20.93 -4.50
C PRO A 74 11.63 19.54 -5.12
N GLY A 75 12.75 18.81 -5.04
CA GLY A 75 12.85 17.43 -5.49
C GLY A 75 12.08 16.48 -4.58
N LYS A 76 12.35 16.53 -3.27
CA LYS A 76 11.67 15.70 -2.26
C LYS A 76 10.16 15.98 -2.24
N GLN A 77 9.75 17.25 -2.28
CA GLN A 77 8.34 17.64 -2.29
C GLN A 77 7.63 17.14 -3.56
N ASN A 78 8.22 17.32 -4.74
CA ASN A 78 7.66 16.80 -6.00
C ASN A 78 7.55 15.27 -5.99
N ASN A 79 8.56 14.58 -5.47
CA ASN A 79 8.53 13.13 -5.34
C ASN A 79 7.35 12.68 -4.45
N ALA A 80 7.21 13.28 -3.27
CA ALA A 80 6.10 12.99 -2.36
C ALA A 80 4.73 13.24 -3.00
N MET A 81 4.57 14.37 -3.72
CA MET A 81 3.32 14.69 -4.40
C MET A 81 2.96 13.69 -5.50
N VAL A 82 3.94 13.29 -6.32
CA VAL A 82 3.73 12.29 -7.38
C VAL A 82 3.44 10.92 -6.78
N ALA A 83 4.12 10.54 -5.70
CA ALA A 83 3.87 9.28 -4.99
C ALA A 83 2.49 9.24 -4.32
N THR A 84 1.88 10.38 -4.00
CA THR A 84 0.56 10.48 -3.33
C THR A 84 -0.57 9.84 -4.14
N TRP A 85 -0.40 9.63 -5.45
CA TRP A 85 -1.38 8.94 -6.29
C TRP A 85 -1.68 7.52 -5.81
N VAL A 86 -0.68 6.80 -5.29
CA VAL A 86 -0.84 5.43 -4.79
C VAL A 86 -1.72 5.36 -3.54
N PRO A 87 -1.39 6.04 -2.43
CA PRO A 87 -2.24 5.99 -1.24
C PRO A 87 -3.63 6.59 -1.50
N LYS A 88 -3.76 7.55 -2.42
CA LYS A 88 -5.09 8.00 -2.87
C LYS A 88 -5.88 6.86 -3.48
N ALA A 89 -5.31 6.13 -4.43
CA ALA A 89 -6.00 4.98 -5.04
C ALA A 89 -6.36 3.90 -4.01
N LEU A 90 -5.47 3.64 -3.04
CA LEU A 90 -5.69 2.64 -1.98
C LEU A 90 -6.77 3.06 -0.97
N ALA A 91 -6.94 4.35 -0.74
CA ALA A 91 -7.89 4.89 0.25
C ALA A 91 -9.23 5.32 -0.37
N THR A 92 -9.36 5.30 -1.70
CA THR A 92 -10.62 5.63 -2.36
C THR A 92 -11.52 4.39 -2.38
N ASP A 93 -12.63 4.45 -1.65
CA ASP A 93 -13.63 3.37 -1.61
C ASP A 93 -14.59 3.36 -2.81
N LYS A 94 -14.61 4.44 -3.61
CA LYS A 94 -15.46 4.58 -4.80
C LYS A 94 -14.66 4.25 -6.06
N GLU A 95 -15.31 3.60 -7.03
CA GLU A 95 -14.72 3.38 -8.35
C GLU A 95 -14.59 4.70 -9.11
N GLU A 96 -13.49 5.42 -8.89
CA GLU A 96 -13.13 6.58 -9.69
C GLU A 96 -12.56 6.14 -11.04
N HIS A 97 -12.99 6.78 -12.14
CA HIS A 97 -12.59 6.41 -13.50
C HIS A 97 -11.06 6.41 -13.72
N TRP A 98 -10.33 7.29 -13.03
CA TRP A 98 -8.87 7.32 -13.16
C TRP A 98 -8.20 6.13 -12.48
N ILE A 99 -8.78 5.58 -11.40
CA ILE A 99 -8.31 4.35 -10.74
C ILE A 99 -8.55 3.17 -11.67
N LEU A 100 -9.74 3.09 -12.29
CA LEU A 100 -10.04 2.07 -13.27
C LEU A 100 -9.05 2.09 -14.47
N LEU A 101 -8.72 3.29 -14.95
CA LEU A 101 -7.72 3.47 -16.00
C LEU A 101 -6.32 3.08 -15.52
N ALA A 102 -5.96 3.43 -14.29
CA ALA A 102 -4.70 3.05 -13.64
C ALA A 102 -4.54 1.52 -13.63
N GLU A 103 -5.52 0.84 -13.05
CA GLU A 103 -5.56 -0.61 -12.91
C GLU A 103 -5.49 -1.27 -14.28
N THR A 104 -6.29 -0.84 -15.24
CA THR A 104 -6.29 -1.40 -16.59
C THR A 104 -4.93 -1.24 -17.28
N SER A 105 -4.29 -0.07 -17.12
CA SER A 105 -2.99 0.22 -17.73
C SER A 105 -1.86 -0.61 -17.09
N LEU A 106 -1.83 -0.68 -15.76
CA LEU A 106 -0.83 -1.42 -15.00
C LEU A 106 -1.02 -2.93 -15.14
N MET A 107 -2.26 -3.43 -15.04
CA MET A 107 -2.62 -4.84 -15.28
C MET A 107 -2.09 -5.32 -16.64
N LYS A 108 -2.35 -4.56 -17.72
CA LYS A 108 -1.83 -4.89 -19.06
C LYS A 108 -0.31 -4.85 -19.13
N SER A 109 0.33 -3.84 -18.53
CA SER A 109 1.79 -3.69 -18.55
C SER A 109 2.50 -4.79 -17.76
N TRP A 110 1.89 -5.23 -16.67
CA TRP A 110 2.41 -6.25 -15.78
C TRP A 110 1.95 -7.67 -16.11
N LYS A 111 0.98 -7.81 -17.03
CA LYS A 111 0.34 -9.08 -17.42
C LYS A 111 -0.34 -9.77 -16.24
N LEU A 112 -1.01 -8.99 -15.40
CA LEU A 112 -1.77 -9.54 -14.28
C LEU A 112 -3.07 -10.15 -14.78
N ALA A 113 -3.52 -11.21 -14.11
CA ALA A 113 -4.78 -11.88 -14.43
C ALA A 113 -6.01 -11.03 -14.02
N ARG A 114 -5.89 -10.26 -12.93
CA ARG A 114 -6.98 -9.48 -12.34
C ARG A 114 -6.57 -8.02 -12.09
N ARG A 115 -7.55 -7.12 -12.00
CA ARG A 115 -7.32 -5.67 -11.80
C ARG A 115 -6.94 -5.37 -10.36
N GLU A 116 -7.61 -6.00 -9.40
CA GLU A 116 -7.41 -5.82 -7.96
C GLU A 116 -6.03 -6.25 -7.44
N ASP A 117 -5.26 -6.98 -8.26
CA ASP A 117 -3.91 -7.40 -7.95
C ASP A 117 -2.87 -6.30 -8.23
N VAL A 118 -3.22 -5.25 -8.98
CA VAL A 118 -2.35 -4.10 -9.26
C VAL A 118 -1.84 -3.48 -7.97
N TRP A 119 -2.74 -3.27 -7.01
CA TRP A 119 -2.44 -2.63 -5.74
C TRP A 119 -1.64 -3.51 -4.79
N ALA A 120 -1.75 -4.84 -4.89
CA ALA A 120 -0.80 -5.75 -4.23
C ALA A 120 0.59 -5.66 -4.87
N CYS A 121 0.65 -5.68 -6.21
CA CYS A 121 1.92 -5.66 -6.93
C CYS A 121 2.71 -4.36 -6.73
N ILE A 122 2.06 -3.26 -6.33
CA ILE A 122 2.73 -2.00 -5.99
C ILE A 122 3.60 -2.10 -4.74
N GLY A 123 3.39 -3.12 -3.90
CA GLY A 123 4.26 -3.46 -2.77
C GLY A 123 5.47 -4.31 -3.15
N ILE A 124 5.51 -4.88 -4.36
CA ILE A 124 6.52 -5.84 -4.81
C ILE A 124 7.62 -5.09 -5.58
N ASP A 125 8.85 -5.09 -5.08
CA ASP A 125 9.95 -4.33 -5.66
C ASP A 125 10.29 -4.77 -7.08
N SER A 126 10.17 -6.05 -7.39
CA SER A 126 10.36 -6.53 -8.75
C SER A 126 9.34 -5.97 -9.74
N TYR A 127 8.12 -5.65 -9.31
CA TYR A 127 7.11 -5.01 -10.17
C TYR A 127 7.34 -3.50 -10.28
N LEU A 128 7.77 -2.83 -9.21
CA LEU A 128 8.15 -1.41 -9.25
C LEU A 128 9.34 -1.13 -10.18
N ARG A 129 10.22 -2.12 -10.41
CA ARG A 129 11.34 -2.03 -11.36
C ARG A 129 10.97 -2.32 -12.80
N ARG A 130 9.75 -2.81 -13.09
CA ARG A 130 9.35 -3.16 -14.45
C ARG A 130 9.06 -1.93 -15.30
N PRO A 131 9.42 -1.94 -16.59
CA PRO A 131 9.03 -0.89 -17.50
C PRO A 131 7.51 -0.90 -17.70
N VAL A 132 6.91 0.29 -17.69
CA VAL A 132 5.51 0.54 -17.99
C VAL A 132 5.44 1.49 -19.19
N ARG A 133 4.48 1.29 -20.09
CA ARG A 133 4.38 2.12 -21.32
C ARG A 133 4.00 3.57 -21.04
N SER A 134 3.30 3.83 -19.94
CA SER A 134 2.87 5.17 -19.54
C SER A 134 4.00 5.92 -18.85
N GLU A 135 4.35 7.10 -19.36
CA GLU A 135 5.31 8.00 -18.73
C GLU A 135 4.84 8.45 -17.34
N LEU A 136 3.53 8.70 -17.19
CA LEU A 136 2.92 9.07 -15.92
C LEU A 136 3.17 7.99 -14.87
N TRP A 137 2.81 6.74 -15.17
CA TRP A 137 2.99 5.63 -14.24
C TRP A 137 4.46 5.31 -13.98
N THR A 138 5.33 5.47 -14.98
CA THR A 138 6.77 5.35 -14.76
C THR A 138 7.26 6.35 -13.71
N GLY A 139 6.79 7.60 -13.79
CA GLY A 139 7.08 8.63 -12.79
C GLY A 139 6.51 8.31 -11.40
N ILE A 140 5.24 7.90 -11.35
CA ILE A 140 4.54 7.55 -10.10
C ILE A 140 5.21 6.36 -9.40
N LEU A 141 5.46 5.27 -10.10
CA LEU A 141 6.06 4.05 -9.52
C LEU A 141 7.48 4.29 -9.04
N LYS A 142 8.26 5.11 -9.76
CA LYS A 142 9.60 5.52 -9.32
C LYS A 142 9.53 6.34 -8.03
N ALA A 143 8.63 7.32 -7.98
CA ALA A 143 8.45 8.15 -6.80
C ALA A 143 7.96 7.33 -5.60
N TRP A 144 6.97 6.45 -5.84
CA TRP A 144 6.43 5.54 -4.84
C TRP A 144 7.51 4.62 -4.26
N LYS A 145 8.36 4.04 -5.09
CA LYS A 145 9.47 3.18 -4.63
C LYS A 145 10.39 3.86 -3.61
N GLU A 146 10.59 5.18 -3.74
CA GLU A 146 11.47 5.95 -2.84
C GLU A 146 10.80 6.34 -1.52
N VAL A 147 9.47 6.35 -1.46
CA VAL A 147 8.71 6.85 -0.28
C VAL A 147 7.72 5.84 0.29
N LYS A 148 7.62 4.64 -0.29
CA LYS A 148 6.73 3.58 0.19
C LYS A 148 7.07 3.29 1.67
N PRO A 149 6.08 2.97 2.51
CA PRO A 149 6.35 2.62 3.90
C PRO A 149 7.22 1.36 3.97
N ASP A 150 8.32 1.43 4.71
CA ASP A 150 9.12 0.25 5.09
C ASP A 150 8.55 -0.45 6.33
N ARG A 151 7.70 0.26 7.10
CA ARG A 151 7.07 -0.28 8.29
C ARG A 151 5.95 -1.23 7.89
N TRP A 152 6.14 -2.49 8.22
CA TRP A 152 5.16 -3.54 8.07
C TRP A 152 4.47 -3.81 9.41
N THR A 153 3.16 -4.07 9.39
CA THR A 153 2.35 -4.40 10.56
C THR A 153 2.04 -5.89 10.54
N GLU A 154 2.21 -6.58 11.66
CA GLU A 154 1.91 -8.01 11.78
C GLU A 154 0.40 -8.25 11.61
N PRO A 155 -0.03 -9.18 10.73
CA PRO A 155 -1.43 -9.50 10.57
C PRO A 155 -1.92 -10.19 11.83
N VAL A 156 -3.03 -9.71 12.36
CA VAL A 156 -3.67 -10.23 13.57
C VAL A 156 -4.87 -11.08 13.20
N THR A 157 -5.64 -10.70 12.17
CA THR A 157 -6.88 -11.40 11.79
C THR A 157 -6.68 -12.39 10.64
N LYS A 158 -7.60 -13.37 10.50
CA LYS A 158 -7.65 -14.30 9.36
C LYS A 158 -7.62 -13.55 8.03
N GLN A 159 -8.46 -12.52 7.90
CA GLN A 159 -8.53 -11.74 6.67
C GLN A 159 -7.23 -10.98 6.37
N GLU A 160 -6.57 -10.42 7.39
CA GLU A 160 -5.27 -9.76 7.20
C GLU A 160 -4.18 -10.73 6.77
N VAL A 161 -4.19 -11.96 7.28
CA VAL A 161 -3.29 -13.04 6.84
C VAL A 161 -3.59 -13.41 5.39
N LEU A 162 -4.86 -13.65 5.04
CA LEU A 162 -5.30 -14.01 3.69
C LEU A 162 -4.94 -12.94 2.65
N LEU A 163 -4.92 -11.66 3.05
CA LEU A 163 -4.55 -10.55 2.18
C LEU A 163 -3.03 -10.34 2.03
N GLN A 164 -2.19 -11.03 2.81
CA GLN A 164 -0.73 -10.92 2.67
C GLN A 164 -0.26 -11.41 1.30
N ILE A 165 0.68 -10.66 0.72
CA ILE A 165 1.35 -11.03 -0.54
C ILE A 165 2.27 -12.21 -0.27
N ILE A 166 2.31 -13.17 -1.20
CA ILE A 166 3.16 -14.38 -1.09
C ILE A 166 4.62 -14.05 -1.41
N PHE A 167 4.86 -13.30 -2.48
CA PHE A 167 6.20 -13.06 -3.03
C PHE A 167 6.80 -11.73 -2.56
N GLU A 168 8.10 -11.73 -2.29
CA GLU A 168 8.87 -10.61 -1.74
C GLU A 168 8.31 -10.08 -0.41
N ASN A 169 7.61 -10.94 0.32
CA ASN A 169 7.16 -10.67 1.67
C ASN A 169 8.29 -11.01 2.66
N PRO A 170 8.73 -10.06 3.51
CA PRO A 170 9.85 -10.26 4.43
C PRO A 170 9.61 -11.34 5.50
N LYS A 171 8.35 -11.77 5.70
CA LYS A 171 7.97 -12.81 6.67
C LYS A 171 7.78 -14.18 6.03
N ILE A 172 7.55 -14.25 4.72
CA ILE A 172 7.44 -15.52 3.99
C ILE A 172 8.83 -15.85 3.43
N ARG A 173 9.50 -16.80 4.08
CA ARG A 173 10.87 -17.19 3.77
C ARG A 173 10.96 -18.69 3.56
N ASN A 174 11.69 -19.10 2.53
CA ASN A 174 11.95 -20.50 2.26
C ASN A 174 12.84 -21.12 3.36
N GLY A 175 13.11 -22.42 3.27
CA GLY A 175 13.96 -23.14 4.23
C GLY A 175 15.39 -22.58 4.36
N GLU A 176 15.87 -21.81 3.39
CA GLU A 176 17.18 -21.12 3.45
C GLU A 176 17.09 -19.70 4.06
N GLY A 177 15.91 -19.29 4.54
CA GLY A 177 15.67 -17.94 5.06
C GLY A 177 15.57 -16.84 4.00
N LYS A 178 15.51 -17.19 2.71
CA LYS A 178 15.38 -16.24 1.60
C LYS A 178 13.91 -16.00 1.25
N MET A 179 13.61 -14.77 0.81
CA MET A 179 12.27 -14.43 0.32
C MET A 179 12.00 -15.12 -1.02
N LEU A 180 10.74 -15.50 -1.23
CA LEU A 180 10.28 -16.01 -2.52
C LEU A 180 10.19 -14.84 -3.52
N MET A 181 11.06 -14.80 -4.51
CA MET A 181 11.19 -13.65 -5.41
C MET A 181 10.18 -13.66 -6.56
N ALA A 182 9.74 -12.47 -6.97
CA ALA A 182 8.85 -12.25 -8.12
C ALA A 182 9.60 -11.70 -9.36
N ASP A 183 10.91 -11.94 -9.45
CA ASP A 183 11.73 -11.53 -10.59
C ASP A 183 11.85 -12.64 -11.67
N ARG A 184 12.73 -12.43 -12.66
CA ARG A 184 13.01 -13.39 -13.74
C ARG A 184 14.30 -14.21 -13.50
N LYS A 185 14.90 -14.13 -12.31
CA LYS A 185 16.16 -14.84 -12.06
C LYS A 185 15.90 -16.35 -12.00
N ALA A 186 16.94 -17.13 -12.32
CA ALA A 186 16.88 -18.58 -12.19
C ALA A 186 16.54 -18.97 -10.75
N GLY A 187 15.59 -19.90 -10.58
CA GLY A 187 15.07 -20.31 -9.27
C GLY A 187 13.83 -19.52 -8.82
N SER A 188 13.64 -18.28 -9.30
CA SER A 188 12.43 -17.51 -9.01
C SER A 188 11.24 -18.01 -9.83
N PHE A 189 10.07 -18.11 -9.20
CA PHE A 189 8.82 -18.51 -9.86
C PHE A 189 7.64 -17.58 -9.60
N GLY A 190 7.80 -16.61 -8.68
CA GLY A 190 6.70 -15.77 -8.24
C GLY A 190 6.09 -14.92 -9.33
N ARG A 191 6.90 -14.49 -10.31
CA ARG A 191 6.40 -13.75 -11.47
C ARG A 191 5.34 -14.53 -12.24
N THR A 192 5.63 -15.79 -12.58
CA THR A 192 4.69 -16.62 -13.35
C THR A 192 3.42 -16.87 -12.56
N TRP A 193 3.53 -17.01 -11.24
CA TRP A 193 2.38 -17.21 -10.36
C TRP A 193 1.48 -15.98 -10.30
N ILE A 194 2.07 -14.80 -10.13
CA ILE A 194 1.35 -13.53 -10.11
C ILE A 194 0.68 -13.25 -11.46
N GLU A 195 1.37 -13.49 -12.58
CA GLU A 195 0.79 -13.32 -13.92
C GLU A 195 -0.39 -14.28 -14.18
N GLN A 196 -0.52 -15.37 -13.40
CA GLN A 196 -1.64 -16.32 -13.43
C GLN A 196 -2.65 -16.13 -12.29
N GLY A 197 -2.54 -15.07 -11.50
CA GLY A 197 -3.52 -14.70 -10.48
C GLY A 197 -3.28 -15.27 -9.08
N ILE A 198 -2.11 -15.86 -8.80
CA ILE A 198 -1.68 -16.18 -7.43
C ILE A 198 -0.74 -15.11 -6.93
N VAL A 199 -1.27 -14.22 -6.09
CA VAL A 199 -0.56 -13.05 -5.56
C VAL A 199 -0.54 -13.05 -4.04
N ARG A 200 -1.68 -13.39 -3.43
CA ARG A 200 -1.92 -13.33 -1.98
C ARG A 200 -2.21 -14.73 -1.43
N ILE A 201 -2.11 -14.89 -0.10
CA ILE A 201 -2.37 -16.17 0.59
C ILE A 201 -3.78 -16.69 0.27
N ARG A 202 -4.79 -15.81 0.18
CA ARG A 202 -6.16 -16.20 -0.22
C ARG A 202 -6.24 -16.93 -1.56
N ASP A 203 -5.29 -16.71 -2.48
CA ASP A 203 -5.33 -17.33 -3.80
C ASP A 203 -4.93 -18.82 -3.77
N ILE A 204 -4.30 -19.26 -2.67
CA ILE A 204 -3.92 -20.65 -2.39
C ILE A 204 -4.65 -21.25 -1.17
N TRP A 205 -5.64 -20.52 -0.63
CA TRP A 205 -6.48 -20.96 0.47
C TRP A 205 -7.89 -21.23 -0.04
N ASN A 206 -8.49 -22.34 0.36
CA ASN A 206 -9.87 -22.68 0.03
C ASN A 206 -10.76 -22.29 1.21
N GLU A 207 -11.43 -21.13 1.10
CA GLU A 207 -12.30 -20.60 2.16
C GLU A 207 -13.49 -21.53 2.50
N PHE A 208 -13.97 -22.33 1.54
CA PHE A 208 -15.07 -23.27 1.80
C PHE A 208 -14.62 -24.49 2.61
N ARG A 209 -13.40 -24.98 2.35
CA ARG A 209 -12.81 -26.12 3.07
C ARG A 209 -12.04 -25.69 4.32
N GLU A 210 -11.79 -24.39 4.48
CA GLU A 210 -10.90 -23.81 5.48
C GLU A 210 -9.53 -24.54 5.50
N ASP A 211 -8.99 -24.79 4.32
CA ASP A 211 -7.74 -25.54 4.13
C ASP A 211 -7.00 -25.05 2.89
N TRP A 212 -5.73 -25.44 2.74
CA TRP A 212 -4.91 -25.13 1.58
C TRP A 212 -5.48 -25.76 0.30
N CYS A 213 -5.36 -25.03 -0.81
CA CYS A 213 -5.68 -25.58 -2.12
C CYS A 213 -4.79 -26.79 -2.44
N THR A 214 -5.38 -27.79 -3.07
CA THR A 214 -4.66 -28.95 -3.59
C THR A 214 -3.86 -28.59 -4.83
N THR A 215 -2.81 -29.38 -5.11
CA THR A 215 -2.02 -29.25 -6.34
C THR A 215 -2.90 -29.33 -7.60
N SER A 216 -3.97 -30.13 -7.58
CA SER A 216 -4.92 -30.26 -8.69
C SER A 216 -5.70 -28.96 -8.92
N GLU A 217 -6.20 -28.32 -7.85
CA GLU A 217 -6.89 -27.03 -7.94
C GLU A 217 -5.96 -25.93 -8.48
N ILE A 218 -4.70 -25.92 -8.04
CA ILE A 218 -3.70 -24.96 -8.54
C ILE A 218 -3.38 -25.24 -10.02
N LYS A 219 -3.17 -26.50 -10.42
CA LYS A 219 -2.91 -26.88 -11.82
C LYS A 219 -4.08 -26.57 -12.75
N GLN A 220 -5.32 -26.64 -12.28
CA GLN A 220 -6.50 -26.26 -13.07
C GLN A 220 -6.54 -24.76 -13.34
N ARG A 221 -6.11 -23.94 -12.37
CA ARG A 221 -6.03 -22.47 -12.52
C ARG A 221 -4.81 -22.04 -13.33
N MET A 222 -3.73 -22.81 -13.30
CA MET A 222 -2.41 -22.43 -13.80
C MET A 222 -1.98 -23.21 -15.03
N VAL A 223 -1.79 -22.52 -16.15
CA VAL A 223 -1.35 -23.14 -17.41
C VAL A 223 0.16 -23.41 -17.37
N ASN A 224 0.57 -24.65 -17.72
CA ASN A 224 1.98 -25.06 -17.97
C ASN A 224 2.95 -24.94 -16.78
N LEU A 225 2.49 -25.14 -15.55
CA LEU A 225 3.37 -24.97 -14.39
C LEU A 225 4.19 -26.22 -14.07
N ARG A 226 5.46 -26.21 -14.47
CA ARG A 226 6.43 -27.25 -14.10
C ARG A 226 6.67 -27.24 -12.59
N ARG A 227 6.61 -28.43 -11.98
CA ARG A 227 6.84 -28.66 -10.54
C ARG A 227 5.90 -27.82 -9.65
N ALA A 228 4.63 -27.76 -10.02
CA ALA A 228 3.60 -27.03 -9.26
C ALA A 228 3.46 -27.55 -7.83
N GLU A 229 3.61 -28.86 -7.63
CA GLU A 229 3.54 -29.52 -6.33
C GLU A 229 4.66 -29.06 -5.40
N ASP A 230 5.92 -29.21 -5.83
CA ASP A 230 7.09 -28.79 -5.07
C ASP A 230 7.01 -27.31 -4.69
N LYS A 231 6.58 -26.44 -5.62
CA LYS A 231 6.48 -24.99 -5.39
C LYS A 231 5.34 -24.62 -4.45
N LEU A 232 4.21 -25.31 -4.55
CA LEU A 232 3.09 -25.09 -3.62
C LEU A 232 3.49 -25.52 -2.21
N ALA A 233 4.12 -26.69 -2.08
CA ALA A 233 4.67 -27.15 -0.81
C ALA A 233 5.72 -26.17 -0.27
N GLU A 234 6.61 -25.65 -1.12
CA GLU A 234 7.59 -24.62 -0.75
C GLU A 234 6.89 -23.36 -0.20
N VAL A 235 5.90 -22.82 -0.93
CA VAL A 235 5.14 -21.64 -0.48
C VAL A 235 4.45 -21.89 0.85
N ILE A 236 3.72 -23.00 0.99
CA ILE A 236 3.01 -23.34 2.23
C ILE A 236 4.00 -23.51 3.37
N SER A 237 5.14 -24.19 3.15
CA SER A 237 6.18 -24.35 4.18
C SER A 237 6.77 -23.02 4.62
N ALA A 238 6.92 -22.06 3.71
CA ALA A 238 7.49 -20.74 3.94
C ALA A 238 6.56 -19.79 4.72
N ILE A 239 5.26 -20.08 4.79
CA ILE A 239 4.30 -19.29 5.57
C ILE A 239 4.58 -19.49 7.07
N PRO A 240 4.68 -18.40 7.87
CA PRO A 240 4.91 -18.47 9.31
C PRO A 240 3.90 -19.36 10.03
N ALA A 241 4.37 -20.15 11.02
CA ALA A 241 3.52 -21.04 11.81
C ALA A 241 2.40 -20.28 12.54
N GLN A 242 2.68 -19.08 13.04
CA GLN A 242 1.69 -18.21 13.69
C GLN A 242 0.53 -17.86 12.75
N TRP A 243 0.81 -17.63 11.47
CA TRP A 243 -0.24 -17.32 10.49
C TRP A 243 -1.07 -18.56 10.15
N LYS A 244 -0.42 -19.73 10.06
CA LYS A 244 -1.13 -21.01 9.90
C LYS A 244 -2.07 -21.28 11.07
N GLN A 245 -1.64 -20.96 12.29
CA GLN A 245 -2.46 -21.08 13.50
C GLN A 245 -3.66 -20.12 13.46
N ILE A 246 -3.49 -18.89 12.95
CA ILE A 246 -4.62 -17.96 12.77
C ILE A 246 -5.61 -18.49 11.74
N LEU A 247 -5.14 -19.14 10.67
CA LEU A 247 -6.00 -19.71 9.62
C LEU A 247 -6.65 -21.04 10.00
N ASP A 248 -6.19 -21.69 11.08
CA ASP A 248 -6.69 -23.00 11.49
C ASP A 248 -8.21 -22.96 11.78
N PRO A 249 -9.03 -23.88 11.22
CA PRO A 249 -10.47 -23.95 11.47
C PRO A 249 -10.83 -24.00 12.96
N GLY A 250 -10.00 -24.68 13.75
CA GLY A 250 -10.19 -24.84 15.19
C GLY A 250 -9.81 -23.61 16.01
N SER A 251 -9.16 -22.62 15.40
CA SER A 251 -8.73 -21.40 16.10
C SER A 251 -9.90 -20.45 16.35
N LEU A 252 -9.94 -19.91 17.56
CA LEU A 252 -10.84 -18.80 17.88
C LEU A 252 -10.40 -17.55 17.13
N ASP A 253 -11.37 -16.85 16.56
CA ASP A 253 -11.10 -15.60 15.86
C ASP A 253 -10.47 -14.57 16.81
N PRO A 254 -9.33 -13.97 16.45
CA PRO A 254 -8.64 -13.07 17.36
C PRO A 254 -9.38 -11.74 17.51
N PRO A 255 -9.20 -11.02 18.64
CA PRO A 255 -9.66 -9.65 18.77
C PRO A 255 -9.21 -8.76 17.61
N GLY A 256 -10.09 -7.85 17.18
CA GLY A 256 -9.94 -7.05 15.98
C GLY A 256 -10.66 -7.61 14.75
N THR A 257 -11.13 -8.85 14.80
CA THR A 257 -11.92 -9.45 13.73
C THR A 257 -13.24 -8.71 13.56
N TRP A 258 -13.53 -8.32 12.32
CA TRP A 258 -14.77 -7.67 11.93
C TRP A 258 -15.76 -8.70 11.39
N TYR A 259 -17.03 -8.45 11.64
CA TYR A 259 -18.13 -9.28 11.18
C TYR A 259 -19.24 -8.44 10.59
N THR A 260 -19.99 -9.04 9.68
CA THR A 260 -21.23 -8.52 9.14
C THR A 260 -22.32 -9.59 9.21
N ASP A 261 -23.57 -9.14 9.21
CA ASP A 261 -24.73 -10.03 9.18
C ASP A 261 -24.90 -10.58 7.75
N LYS A 262 -24.91 -11.91 7.61
CA LYS A 262 -25.14 -12.58 6.31
C LYS A 262 -26.49 -12.23 5.69
N GLN A 263 -27.48 -11.96 6.52
CA GLN A 263 -28.88 -11.85 6.12
C GLN A 263 -29.31 -10.39 5.91
N ALA A 264 -28.52 -9.42 6.37
CA ALA A 264 -28.81 -8.01 6.21
C ALA A 264 -28.54 -7.56 4.76
N GLN A 265 -29.60 -7.23 4.04
CA GLN A 265 -29.55 -6.83 2.62
C GLN A 265 -28.71 -5.57 2.38
N ASP A 266 -28.63 -4.67 3.37
CA ASP A 266 -27.95 -3.37 3.25
C ASP A 266 -26.59 -3.25 3.97
N LYS A 267 -26.08 -4.31 4.63
CA LYS A 267 -24.76 -4.34 5.33
C LYS A 267 -24.35 -3.01 5.98
N THR A 268 -25.27 -2.37 6.72
CA THR A 268 -25.03 -1.09 7.38
C THR A 268 -24.41 -1.24 8.77
N GLN A 269 -24.43 -2.45 9.30
CA GLN A 269 -23.97 -2.80 10.64
C GLN A 269 -22.76 -3.71 10.58
N PHE A 270 -21.76 -3.39 11.40
CA PHE A 270 -20.50 -4.10 11.49
C PHE A 270 -20.19 -4.35 12.96
N TRP A 271 -19.77 -5.56 13.30
CA TRP A 271 -19.40 -5.93 14.66
C TRP A 271 -17.90 -6.19 14.72
N LYS A 272 -17.20 -5.58 15.66
CA LYS A 272 -15.78 -5.83 15.89
C LYS A 272 -15.60 -6.61 17.18
N LEU A 273 -14.97 -7.79 17.13
CA LEU A 273 -14.62 -8.55 18.33
C LEU A 273 -13.52 -7.81 19.10
N VAL A 274 -13.76 -7.49 20.38
CA VAL A 274 -12.83 -6.74 21.22
C VAL A 274 -12.10 -7.64 22.21
N SER A 275 -12.80 -8.60 22.81
CA SER A 275 -12.20 -9.49 23.80
C SER A 275 -13.04 -10.74 24.02
N PHE A 276 -12.43 -11.74 24.66
CA PHE A 276 -13.12 -12.88 25.25
C PHE A 276 -13.37 -12.62 26.73
N GLU A 277 -14.52 -13.05 27.23
CA GLU A 277 -14.86 -13.00 28.66
C GLU A 277 -14.43 -14.29 29.37
N GLU A 278 -14.24 -14.24 30.68
CA GLU A 278 -13.73 -15.37 31.49
C GLU A 278 -14.60 -16.64 31.40
N GLY A 279 -15.88 -16.51 31.00
CA GLY A 279 -16.81 -17.63 30.75
C GLY A 279 -16.86 -18.14 29.31
N GLY A 280 -15.94 -17.71 28.43
CA GLY A 280 -15.96 -18.07 26.99
C GLY A 280 -16.91 -17.22 26.14
N GLY A 281 -17.51 -16.18 26.72
CA GLY A 281 -18.29 -15.18 26.01
C GLY A 281 -17.43 -14.34 25.06
N ARG A 282 -18.04 -13.77 24.02
CA ARG A 282 -17.38 -12.87 23.06
C ARG A 282 -17.95 -11.46 23.21
N LYS A 283 -17.10 -10.46 23.38
CA LYS A 283 -17.48 -9.05 23.49
C LYS A 283 -17.28 -8.34 22.15
N PHE A 284 -18.33 -7.66 21.67
CA PHE A 284 -18.30 -6.94 20.39
C PHE A 284 -18.53 -5.44 20.57
N GLU A 285 -17.95 -4.65 19.67
CA GLU A 285 -18.33 -3.25 19.40
C GLU A 285 -19.19 -3.19 18.15
N LEU A 286 -20.31 -2.46 18.20
CA LEU A 286 -21.17 -2.19 17.05
C LEU A 286 -20.74 -0.89 16.35
N TRP A 287 -20.59 -0.98 15.04
CA TRP A 287 -20.21 0.12 14.16
C TRP A 287 -21.24 0.23 13.03
N LEU A 288 -21.65 1.46 12.74
CA LEU A 288 -22.61 1.75 11.67
C LEU A 288 -21.91 2.47 10.52
N ARG A 289 -22.26 2.12 9.29
CA ARG A 289 -21.89 2.90 8.11
C ARG A 289 -22.77 4.14 8.02
N GLY A 290 -22.17 5.32 7.89
CA GLY A 290 -22.91 6.58 7.76
C GLY A 290 -23.92 6.56 6.60
N ALA A 291 -25.14 7.05 6.84
CA ALA A 291 -26.25 7.05 5.88
C ALA A 291 -26.04 7.97 4.65
N THR A 292 -25.01 8.82 4.66
CA THR A 292 -24.71 9.70 3.53
C THR A 292 -23.81 9.00 2.53
N GLN A 293 -24.24 8.91 1.27
CA GLN A 293 -23.51 8.29 0.14
C GLN A 293 -22.09 8.86 -0.12
N SER A 294 -21.66 9.87 0.64
CA SER A 294 -20.37 10.57 0.50
C SER A 294 -19.28 10.03 1.42
N SER A 295 -19.63 9.33 2.51
CA SER A 295 -18.66 8.96 3.55
C SER A 295 -18.76 7.47 3.88
N ALA A 296 -17.74 6.69 3.53
CA ALA A 296 -17.57 5.31 3.98
C ALA A 296 -17.05 5.23 5.43
N LEU A 297 -17.16 6.30 6.22
CA LEU A 297 -16.74 6.31 7.61
C LEU A 297 -17.69 5.45 8.46
N LEU A 298 -17.10 4.53 9.21
CA LEU A 298 -17.78 3.78 10.26
C LEU A 298 -17.81 4.62 11.53
N THR A 299 -19.00 4.80 12.10
CA THR A 299 -19.19 5.46 13.39
C THR A 299 -19.47 4.42 14.45
N ARG A 300 -18.68 4.43 15.51
CA ARG A 300 -18.90 3.59 16.69
C ARG A 300 -20.17 4.06 17.41
N MET A 301 -21.07 3.15 17.75
CA MET A 301 -22.17 3.47 18.66
C MET A 301 -21.65 3.57 20.10
N GLU A 302 -22.03 4.62 20.82
CA GLU A 302 -21.63 4.83 22.22
C GLU A 302 -22.23 3.76 23.15
N GLU A 303 -21.61 3.58 24.33
CA GLU A 303 -21.77 2.41 25.21
C GLU A 303 -23.17 2.11 25.75
N GLU A 304 -24.17 2.99 25.59
CA GLU A 304 -25.49 2.82 26.20
C GLU A 304 -26.41 1.82 25.48
N ASP A 305 -26.13 1.48 24.21
CA ASP A 305 -26.89 0.49 23.43
C ASP A 305 -26.14 -0.85 23.29
N ARG A 306 -25.71 -1.45 24.42
CA ARG A 306 -25.06 -2.77 24.43
C ARG A 306 -26.03 -3.88 23.99
N ILE A 307 -26.10 -4.12 22.68
CA ILE A 307 -26.61 -5.39 22.16
C ILE A 307 -25.58 -6.47 22.54
N THR A 308 -25.85 -7.21 23.62
CA THR A 308 -25.02 -8.31 24.14
C THR A 308 -25.04 -9.57 23.26
N ARG A 309 -25.77 -9.55 22.15
CA ARG A 309 -25.88 -10.70 21.25
C ARG A 309 -25.70 -10.26 19.80
N PRO A 310 -24.57 -10.59 19.15
CA PRO A 310 -24.51 -10.46 17.70
C PRO A 310 -25.65 -11.27 17.05
N PRO A 311 -26.07 -10.92 15.83
CA PRO A 311 -27.05 -11.72 15.09
C PRO A 311 -26.60 -13.19 14.99
N PRO A 312 -27.55 -14.14 14.86
CA PRO A 312 -27.29 -15.57 14.98
C PRO A 312 -26.33 -16.11 13.91
N VAL A 313 -26.08 -15.36 12.83
CA VAL A 313 -25.19 -15.76 11.74
C VAL A 313 -24.26 -14.60 11.36
N LEU A 314 -23.07 -14.59 11.96
CA LEU A 314 -21.99 -13.68 11.59
C LEU A 314 -21.13 -14.27 10.46
N THR A 315 -20.61 -13.39 9.59
CA THR A 315 -19.48 -13.72 8.69
C THR A 315 -18.40 -12.69 8.87
N GLN A 316 -17.16 -13.15 8.74
CA GLN A 316 -16.00 -12.28 8.51
C GLN A 316 -16.06 -11.64 7.13
#